data_AF-A0A820Z060-F1
#
_entry.id   AF-A0A820Z060-F1
#
_cell.length_a   1.000
_cell.length_b   1.000
_cell.length_c   1.000
_cell.angle_alpha   90.00
_cell.angle_beta   90.00
_cell.angle_gamma   90.00
#
_symmetry.space_group_name_H-M   'P 1'
#
loop_
_entity.id
_entity.type
_entity.pdbx_description
1 polymer ?
#
loop_
_entity_poly.entity_id
_entity_poly.type
_entity_poly.pdbx_seq_one_letter_code
_entity_poly.pdbx_strand_id
1 'polypeptide(L)'
;TRLATFSAGCEIFEIKLSRGYNESSFREDLKIVYNKLGIENKKIVFMFGDQHVAEEGFLELINNMLTTGIVPALFADEEREAIIGNIREEAMKNGASPAKESIWQYFVTKCSVNLH
;
A
#
# COMPACT_ATOMS: atom_id res chain seq x y z
N THR A 1 -3.44 19.03 7.19
CA THR A 1 -3.62 17.63 6.76
C THR A 1 -4.45 16.83 7.76
N ARG A 2 -4.01 16.59 9.01
CA ARG A 2 -4.75 15.76 9.98
C ARG A 2 -6.25 16.05 10.14
N LEU A 3 -6.63 17.33 10.24
CA LEU A 3 -8.03 17.75 10.36
C LEU A 3 -8.84 17.51 9.06
N ALA A 4 -8.23 17.78 7.91
CA ALA A 4 -8.86 17.59 6.60
C ALA A 4 -9.04 16.10 6.26
N THR A 5 -8.08 15.26 6.65
CA THR A 5 -8.17 13.80 6.47
C THR A 5 -9.28 13.19 7.30
N PHE A 6 -9.47 13.66 8.54
CA PHE A 6 -10.60 13.27 9.41
C PHE A 6 -11.95 13.69 8.82
N SER A 7 -12.05 14.91 8.28
CA SER A 7 -13.27 15.39 7.60
C SER A 7 -13.56 14.68 6.28
N ALA A 8 -12.53 14.15 5.61
CA ALA A 8 -12.65 13.39 4.35
C ALA A 8 -12.84 11.87 4.53
N GLY A 9 -12.88 11.38 5.78
CA GLY A 9 -13.02 9.95 6.09
C GLY A 9 -11.83 9.10 5.64
N CYS A 10 -10.67 9.72 5.42
CA CYS A 10 -9.44 9.04 5.06
C CYS A 10 -8.71 8.59 6.34
N GLU A 11 -8.08 7.43 6.32
CA GLU A 11 -7.20 7.00 7.42
C GLU A 11 -5.83 7.67 7.26
N ILE A 12 -5.18 8.02 8.36
CA ILE A 12 -3.79 8.51 8.33
C ILE A 12 -2.90 7.36 8.74
N PHE A 13 -1.94 7.03 7.88
CA PHE A 13 -0.85 6.15 8.25
C PHE A 13 0.38 7.00 8.54
N GLU A 14 0.91 6.89 9.75
CA GLU A 14 2.10 7.59 10.21
C GLU A 14 3.09 6.54 10.70
N ILE A 15 4.31 6.55 10.16
CA ILE A 15 5.37 5.66 10.65
C ILE A 15 5.68 6.07 12.09
N LYS A 16 5.73 5.09 12.99
CA LYS A 16 6.16 5.31 14.37
C LYS A 16 7.55 4.73 14.55
N LEU A 17 8.57 5.58 14.37
CA LEU A 17 9.95 5.19 14.64
C LEU A 17 10.08 4.78 16.10
N SER A 18 10.51 3.55 16.31
CA SER A 18 10.84 2.99 17.61
C SER A 18 12.26 2.44 17.57
N ARG A 19 12.86 2.21 18.73
CA ARG A 19 14.23 1.71 18.81
C ARG A 19 14.29 0.31 18.17
N GLY A 20 15.00 0.18 17.06
CA GLY A 20 15.10 -1.07 16.29
C GLY A 20 14.14 -1.17 15.09
N TYR A 21 13.33 -0.14 14.82
CA TYR A 21 12.57 -0.05 13.58
C TYR A 21 13.53 0.07 12.40
N ASN A 22 13.41 -0.86 11.46
CA ASN A 22 14.29 -0.99 10.30
C ASN A 22 13.46 -1.22 9.03
N GLU A 23 14.14 -1.40 7.90
CA GLU A 23 13.49 -1.61 6.60
C GLU A 23 12.50 -2.79 6.61
N SER A 24 12.82 -3.89 7.29
CA SER A 24 11.92 -5.05 7.39
C SER A 24 10.64 -4.71 8.11
N SER A 25 10.72 -4.00 9.24
CA SER A 25 9.54 -3.52 9.97
C SER A 25 8.68 -2.59 9.10
N PHE A 26 9.32 -1.72 8.32
CA PHE A 26 8.60 -0.84 7.40
C PHE A 26 7.91 -1.62 6.28
N ARG A 27 8.56 -2.64 5.70
CA ARG A 27 7.93 -3.52 4.71
C ARG A 27 6.68 -4.21 5.28
N GLU A 28 6.71 -4.68 6.53
CA GLU A 28 5.53 -5.27 7.17
C GLU A 28 4.38 -4.26 7.33
N ASP A 29 4.70 -3.05 7.77
CA ASP A 29 3.73 -1.95 7.86
C ASP A 29 3.10 -1.63 6.49
N LEU A 30 3.92 -1.59 5.43
CA LEU A 30 3.44 -1.38 4.07
C LEU A 30 2.47 -2.47 3.62
N LYS A 31 2.73 -3.74 3.94
CA LYS A 31 1.78 -4.82 3.63
C LYS A 31 0.40 -4.57 4.23
N ILE A 32 0.34 -4.08 5.47
CA ILE A 32 -0.91 -3.74 6.14
C ILE A 32 -1.61 -2.59 5.39
N VAL A 33 -0.86 -1.55 5.01
CA VAL A 33 -1.37 -0.41 4.24
C VAL A 33 -1.93 -0.87 2.88
N TYR A 34 -1.19 -1.66 2.11
CA TYR A 34 -1.64 -2.18 0.81
C TYR A 34 -2.90 -3.05 0.92
N ASN A 35 -3.03 -3.88 1.97
CA ASN A 35 -4.25 -4.65 2.20
C ASN A 35 -5.46 -3.74 2.46
N LYS A 36 -5.29 -2.68 3.26
CA LYS A 36 -6.36 -1.70 3.50
C LYS A 36 -6.74 -0.92 2.24
N LEU A 37 -5.75 -0.51 1.46
CA LEU A 37 -5.94 0.24 0.21
C LEU A 37 -6.67 -0.60 -0.84
N GLY A 38 -6.23 -1.85 -1.04
CA GLY A 38 -6.71 -2.69 -2.14
C GLY A 38 -7.88 -3.60 -1.80
N ILE A 39 -7.90 -4.21 -0.61
CA ILE A 39 -8.97 -5.12 -0.18
C ILE A 39 -10.10 -4.34 0.49
N GLU A 40 -9.79 -3.57 1.54
CA GLU A 40 -10.82 -2.79 2.27
C GLU A 40 -11.27 -1.53 1.52
N ASN A 41 -10.60 -1.18 0.42
CA ASN A 41 -10.87 0.02 -0.39
C ASN A 41 -10.86 1.32 0.44
N LYS A 42 -9.99 1.39 1.46
CA LYS A 42 -9.85 2.57 2.32
C LYS A 42 -8.83 3.53 1.72
N LYS A 43 -9.17 4.83 1.75
CA LYS A 43 -8.22 5.89 1.38
C LYS A 43 -7.29 6.16 2.54
N ILE A 44 -5.98 6.08 2.29
CA ILE A 44 -4.95 6.29 3.31
C ILE A 44 -4.07 7.44 2.88
N VAL A 45 -3.92 8.42 3.78
CA VAL A 45 -2.92 9.48 3.65
C VAL A 45 -1.65 9.03 4.36
N PHE A 46 -0.54 8.94 3.63
CA PHE A 46 0.75 8.56 4.17
C PHE A 46 1.49 9.78 4.68
N MET A 47 1.68 9.87 6.00
CA MET A 47 2.46 10.93 6.63
C MET A 47 3.90 10.50 6.81
N PHE A 48 4.79 11.17 6.06
CA PHE A 48 6.24 11.06 6.18
C PHE A 48 6.82 12.41 6.58
N GLY A 49 7.62 12.43 7.64
CA GLY A 49 8.27 13.64 8.16
C GLY A 49 9.77 13.47 8.29
N ASP A 50 10.51 14.57 8.48
CA ASP A 50 11.98 14.63 8.42
C ASP A 50 12.70 13.63 9.35
N GLN A 51 12.07 13.27 10.48
CA GLN A 51 12.62 12.29 11.42
C GLN A 51 12.78 10.88 10.82
N HIS A 52 12.04 10.58 9.75
CA HIS A 52 12.04 9.30 9.04
C HIS A 52 13.04 9.23 7.89
N VAL A 53 13.66 10.36 7.52
CA VAL A 53 14.63 10.49 6.42
C VAL A 53 16.00 9.88 6.77
N ALA A 54 16.24 9.56 8.05
CA ALA A 54 17.53 9.04 8.52
C ALA A 54 17.89 7.65 7.97
N GLU A 55 16.91 6.88 7.50
CA GLU A 55 17.11 5.57 6.87
C GLU A 55 16.95 5.69 5.35
N GLU A 56 18.06 5.63 4.60
CA GLU A 56 18.05 5.78 3.13
C GLU A 56 17.13 4.76 2.43
N GLY A 57 17.00 3.55 2.99
CA GLY A 57 16.11 2.51 2.46
C GLY A 57 14.62 2.91 2.47
N PHE A 58 14.19 3.77 3.39
CA PHE A 58 12.77 4.15 3.47
C PHE A 58 12.37 5.06 2.32
N LEU A 59 13.27 5.96 1.93
CA LEU A 59 13.04 6.84 0.79
C LEU A 59 12.96 6.05 -0.51
N GLU A 60 13.78 5.01 -0.68
CA GLU A 60 13.70 4.14 -1.86
C GLU A 60 12.36 3.39 -1.91
N LEU A 61 11.92 2.84 -0.77
CA LEU A 61 10.63 2.17 -0.67
C LEU A 61 9.46 3.12 -0.99
N ILE A 62 9.47 4.34 -0.43
CA ILE A 62 8.45 5.36 -0.70
C ILE A 62 8.48 5.78 -2.17
N ASN A 63 9.67 5.99 -2.75
CA ASN A 63 9.81 6.35 -4.15
C ASN A 63 9.24 5.27 -5.06
N ASN A 64 9.50 3.99 -4.75
CA ASN A 64 8.86 2.87 -5.45
C ASN A 64 7.34 2.92 -5.30
N MET A 65 6.79 3.11 -4.10
CA MET A 65 5.34 3.23 -3.92
C MET A 65 4.72 4.35 -4.75
N LEU A 66 5.36 5.52 -4.82
CA LEU A 66 4.84 6.67 -5.56
C LEU A 66 5.01 6.52 -7.09
N THR A 67 6.09 5.87 -7.53
CA THR A 67 6.44 5.77 -8.96
C THR A 67 5.80 4.56 -9.63
N THR A 68 5.88 3.38 -9.00
CA THR A 68 5.39 2.12 -9.56
C THR A 68 4.05 1.68 -8.97
N GLY A 69 3.58 2.37 -7.92
CA GLY A 69 2.36 2.00 -7.19
C GLY A 69 2.52 0.78 -6.28
N ILE A 70 3.71 0.16 -6.24
CA ILE A 70 3.99 -0.99 -5.38
C ILE A 70 5.49 -1.20 -5.14
N VAL A 71 5.84 -1.58 -3.91
CA VAL A 71 7.22 -1.98 -3.58
C VAL A 71 7.55 -3.34 -4.21
N PRO A 72 8.70 -3.47 -4.92
CA PRO A 72 9.16 -4.74 -5.46
C PRO A 72 9.39 -5.79 -4.37
N ALA A 73 8.99 -7.04 -4.63
CA ALA A 73 9.16 -8.16 -3.71
C ALA A 73 8.60 -7.90 -2.28
N LEU A 74 7.59 -7.03 -2.17
CA LEU A 74 6.93 -6.76 -0.89
C LEU A 74 6.14 -7.97 -0.39
N PHE A 75 5.36 -8.59 -1.29
CA PHE A 75 4.54 -9.76 -0.98
C PHE A 75 5.23 -11.03 -1.46
N ALA A 76 5.18 -12.07 -0.63
CA ALA A 76 5.51 -13.42 -1.06
C ALA A 76 4.47 -13.93 -2.08
N ASP A 77 4.84 -14.95 -2.85
CA ASP A 77 3.97 -15.51 -3.90
C ASP A 77 2.63 -16.01 -3.31
N GLU A 78 2.68 -16.63 -2.13
CA GLU A 78 1.50 -17.09 -1.39
C GLU A 78 0.59 -15.93 -0.94
N GLU A 79 1.17 -14.82 -0.46
CA GLU A 79 0.40 -13.63 -0.08
C GLU A 79 -0.23 -12.97 -1.31
N ARG A 80 0.50 -12.93 -2.42
CA ARG A 80 -0.01 -12.40 -3.70
C ARG A 80 -1.18 -13.24 -4.21
N GLU A 81 -1.08 -14.57 -4.16
CA GLU A 81 -2.18 -15.47 -4.53
C GLU A 81 -3.43 -15.23 -3.65
N ALA A 82 -3.23 -15.06 -2.34
CA ALA A 82 -4.32 -14.77 -1.40
C ALA A 82 -5.00 -13.42 -1.70
N ILE A 83 -4.22 -12.36 -1.98
CA ILE A 83 -4.76 -11.05 -2.36
C ILE A 83 -5.54 -11.15 -3.66
N ILE A 84 -4.97 -11.78 -4.69
CA ILE A 84 -5.63 -11.99 -5.98
C ILE A 84 -6.95 -12.73 -5.77
N GLY A 85 -6.98 -13.77 -4.94
CA GLY A 85 -8.19 -14.50 -4.58
C GLY A 85 -9.28 -13.60 -4.01
N ASN A 86 -8.93 -12.74 -3.03
CA ASN A 86 -9.87 -11.82 -2.39
C ASN A 86 -10.44 -10.76 -3.33
N ILE A 87 -9.61 -10.19 -4.22
CA ILE A 87 -10.06 -9.12 -5.11
C ILE A 87 -10.56 -9.61 -6.48
N ARG A 88 -10.43 -10.90 -6.80
CA ARG A 88 -10.77 -11.48 -8.11
C ARG A 88 -12.20 -11.18 -8.53
N GLU A 89 -13.16 -11.40 -7.63
CA GLU A 89 -14.57 -11.17 -7.93
C GLU A 89 -14.85 -9.68 -8.19
N GLU A 90 -14.24 -8.79 -7.40
CA GLU A 90 -14.38 -7.35 -7.58
C GLU A 90 -13.73 -6.89 -8.90
N ALA A 91 -12.51 -7.35 -9.17
CA ALA A 91 -11.76 -7.01 -10.38
C ALA A 91 -12.52 -7.43 -11.64
N MET A 92 -13.08 -8.65 -11.66
CA MET A 92 -13.90 -9.12 -12.79
C MET A 92 -15.18 -8.29 -12.97
N LYS A 93 -15.85 -7.90 -11.87
CA LYS A 93 -17.03 -7.01 -11.94
C LYS A 93 -16.68 -5.63 -12.51
N ASN A 94 -15.46 -5.17 -12.28
CA ASN A 94 -14.93 -3.90 -12.81
C ASN A 94 -14.29 -4.06 -14.20
N GLY A 95 -14.43 -5.21 -14.86
CA GLY A 95 -13.98 -5.44 -16.24
C GLY A 95 -12.54 -5.94 -16.38
N ALA A 96 -11.87 -6.32 -15.30
CA ALA A 96 -10.55 -6.96 -15.38
C ALA A 96 -10.66 -8.38 -15.94
N SER A 97 -9.63 -8.79 -16.69
CA SER A 97 -9.54 -10.15 -17.24
C SER A 97 -9.33 -11.18 -16.12
N PRO A 98 -9.81 -12.43 -16.27
CA PRO A 98 -9.59 -13.49 -15.28
C PRO A 98 -8.12 -13.93 -15.13
N ALA A 99 -7.21 -13.37 -15.93
CA ALA A 99 -5.77 -13.58 -15.80
C ALA A 99 -5.25 -12.99 -14.47
N LYS A 100 -4.43 -13.78 -13.74
CA LYS A 100 -3.84 -13.37 -12.46
C LYS A 100 -3.09 -12.04 -12.56
N GLU A 101 -2.39 -11.81 -13.66
CA GLU A 101 -1.64 -10.57 -13.90
C GLU A 101 -2.54 -9.36 -14.09
N SER A 102 -3.68 -9.51 -14.76
CA SER A 102 -4.66 -8.43 -14.93
C SER A 102 -5.32 -8.05 -13.59
N ILE A 103 -5.66 -9.05 -12.77
CA ILE A 103 -6.21 -8.82 -11.42
C ILE A 103 -5.16 -8.15 -10.53
N TRP A 104 -3.89 -8.54 -10.64
CA TRP A 104 -2.80 -7.90 -9.91
C TRP A 104 -2.59 -6.45 -10.33
N GLN A 105 -2.62 -6.14 -11.62
CA GLN A 105 -2.55 -4.76 -12.08
C GLN A 105 -3.73 -3.91 -11.59
N TYR A 106 -4.94 -4.49 -11.53
CA TYR A 106 -6.09 -3.84 -10.93
C TYR A 106 -5.86 -3.52 -9.45
N PHE A 107 -5.29 -4.46 -8.67
CA PHE A 107 -4.90 -4.21 -7.28
C PHE A 107 -3.94 -3.02 -7.15
N VAL A 108 -2.84 -3.03 -7.91
CA VAL A 108 -1.81 -1.98 -7.84
C VAL A 108 -2.40 -0.61 -8.19
N THR A 109 -3.24 -0.57 -9.23
CA THR A 109 -3.92 0.67 -9.65
C THR A 109 -4.86 1.17 -8.55
N LYS A 110 -5.66 0.28 -7.96
CA LYS A 110 -6.56 0.61 -6.85
C LYS A 110 -5.80 1.14 -5.64
N CYS A 111 -4.69 0.52 -5.30
CA CYS A 111 -3.82 0.98 -4.22
C CYS A 111 -3.24 2.37 -4.50
N SER A 112 -2.75 2.62 -5.71
CA SER A 112 -2.22 3.93 -6.10
C SER A 112 -3.27 5.04 -6.08
N VAL A 113 -4.54 4.74 -6.40
CA VAL A 113 -5.64 5.73 -6.36
C VAL A 113 -6.09 6.04 -4.93
N ASN A 114 -6.02 5.05 -4.03
CA ASN A 114 -6.42 5.19 -2.64
C ASN A 114 -5.30 5.73 -1.72
N LEU A 115 -4.05 5.74 -2.21
CA LEU A 115 -2.90 6.29 -1.49
C LEU A 115 -2.76 7.78 -1.81
N HIS A 116 -2.64 8.60 -0.76
CA HIS A 116 -2.55 10.05 -0.84
C HIS A 116 -1.42 10.62 0.03
#